data_AF-A0ABD1LM13-F1
#
_entry.id   AF-A0ABD1LM13-F1
#
_cell.length_a   1.000
_cell.length_b   1.000
_cell.length_c   1.000
_cell.angle_alpha   90.00
_cell.angle_beta   90.00
_cell.angle_gamma   90.00
#
_symmetry.space_group_name_H-M   'P 1'
#
loop_
_entity.id
_entity.type
_entity.pdbx_description
1 polymer ?
#
loop_
_entity_poly.entity_id
_entity_poly.type
_entity_poly.pdbx_seq_one_letter_code
_entity_poly.pdbx_strand_id
1 'polypeptide(L)'
;MESLWKLLYLLEPAPVTLITTAVAVTFGSAFRALNYGKEMERNRDLSEASITLDRSQALMIPVMSSFSLLLMFYLFSSVSQLLTAFTAIASASSLFFCLFPYVAHLKAQFGLADPFVSRCCSKSFTRMQAMLLLACSFIVAAWLVSGHWILNNLLGISICIAFVSHVRLPNIKICAMLLFCLFVYDIFWVFFSERFFGANVMVSVATQQASNPVHTVANSLSLPGLQLITKKLELPVKIVFPRNLLGSVVPGENATDFMMLGLGDMAIPGMLLALVLWFDYRKSRDTANLLELHSSKGHKYIWYALPGYAVGLVAALAAGVLTHSPQPALLYLVPSTLGPVIVISWMKRELHELWEGNAPNLHDKDREIEV
;
A
#
# COMPACT_ATOMS: atom_id res chain seq x y z
N MET A 1 -7.87 -20.22 30.01
CA MET A 1 -7.90 -21.26 28.96
C MET A 1 -8.88 -20.92 27.84
N GLU A 2 -10.05 -20.33 28.12
CA GLU A 2 -11.02 -19.94 27.08
C GLU A 2 -10.50 -18.90 26.07
N SER A 3 -9.64 -17.96 26.50
CA SER A 3 -9.03 -16.96 25.61
C SER A 3 -8.06 -17.56 24.57
N LEU A 4 -7.38 -18.67 24.90
CA LEU A 4 -6.43 -19.31 23.98
C LEU A 4 -7.14 -20.11 22.89
N TRP A 5 -8.32 -20.69 23.16
CA TRP A 5 -9.14 -21.33 22.13
C TRP A 5 -9.67 -20.33 21.10
N LYS A 6 -9.92 -19.08 21.51
CA LYS A 6 -10.28 -18.00 20.57
C LYS A 6 -9.15 -17.67 19.58
N LEU A 7 -7.89 -17.95 19.91
CA LEU A 7 -6.78 -17.77 18.95
C LEU A 7 -6.80 -18.82 17.84
N LEU A 8 -7.50 -19.95 18.02
CA LEU A 8 -7.71 -20.93 16.95
C LEU A 8 -8.46 -20.31 15.76
N TYR A 9 -9.23 -19.25 16.01
CA TYR A 9 -9.89 -18.42 14.99
C TYR A 9 -8.89 -17.80 14.00
N LEU A 10 -7.64 -17.54 14.41
CA LEU A 10 -6.62 -17.02 13.50
C LEU A 10 -6.15 -18.06 12.46
N LEU A 11 -6.39 -19.35 12.73
CA LEU A 11 -6.06 -20.43 11.81
C LEU A 11 -7.18 -20.72 10.81
N GLU A 12 -8.31 -20.01 10.90
CA GLU A 12 -9.37 -20.07 9.90
C GLU A 12 -8.89 -19.59 8.52
N PRO A 13 -9.49 -20.08 7.43
CA PRO A 13 -9.04 -19.77 6.08
C PRO A 13 -9.05 -18.26 5.78
N ALA A 14 -9.98 -17.48 6.35
CA ALA A 14 -10.09 -16.05 6.08
C ALA A 14 -8.94 -15.21 6.68
N PRO A 15 -8.61 -15.29 7.99
CA PRO A 15 -7.43 -14.60 8.53
C PRO A 15 -6.12 -15.08 7.90
N VAL A 16 -6.00 -16.38 7.59
CA VAL A 16 -4.81 -16.90 6.89
C VAL A 16 -4.68 -16.32 5.48
N THR A 17 -5.77 -16.27 4.70
CA THR A 17 -5.73 -15.66 3.35
C THR A 17 -5.46 -14.16 3.41
N LEU A 18 -5.98 -13.46 4.42
CA LEU A 18 -5.70 -12.06 4.63
C LEU A 18 -4.22 -11.82 4.97
N ILE A 19 -3.66 -12.57 5.93
CA ILE A 19 -2.25 -12.45 6.32
C ILE A 19 -1.34 -12.78 5.14
N THR A 20 -1.59 -13.90 4.45
CA THR A 20 -0.79 -14.31 3.29
C THR A 20 -0.87 -13.30 2.16
N THR A 21 -2.06 -12.76 1.86
CA THR A 21 -2.23 -11.69 0.87
C THR A 21 -1.46 -10.44 1.29
N ALA A 22 -1.59 -10.00 2.54
CA ALA A 22 -0.90 -8.81 3.04
C ALA A 22 0.63 -8.96 2.97
N VAL A 23 1.17 -10.11 3.39
CA VAL A 23 2.61 -10.41 3.31
C VAL A 23 3.07 -10.48 1.85
N ALA A 24 2.31 -11.12 0.96
CA ALA A 24 2.65 -11.19 -0.46
C ALA A 24 2.63 -9.81 -1.14
N VAL A 25 1.64 -8.98 -0.81
CA VAL A 25 1.48 -7.61 -1.36
C VAL A 25 2.59 -6.69 -0.84
N THR A 26 2.92 -6.72 0.45
CA THR A 26 4.03 -5.94 1.02
C THR A 26 5.38 -6.34 0.41
N PHE A 27 5.64 -7.63 0.25
CA PHE A 27 6.85 -8.11 -0.41
C PHE A 27 6.89 -7.74 -1.91
N GLY A 28 5.79 -7.98 -2.63
CA GLY A 28 5.67 -7.69 -4.05
C GLY A 28 5.78 -6.20 -4.37
N SER A 29 5.17 -5.34 -3.54
CA SER A 29 5.28 -3.88 -3.65
C SER A 29 6.71 -3.39 -3.39
N ALA A 30 7.39 -3.91 -2.37
CA ALA A 30 8.80 -3.60 -2.11
C ALA A 30 9.72 -4.03 -3.27
N PHE A 31 9.48 -5.21 -3.86
CA PHE A 31 10.25 -5.69 -5.01
C PHE A 31 9.95 -4.87 -6.28
N ARG A 32 8.69 -4.48 -6.50
CA ARG A 32 8.32 -3.59 -7.60
C ARG A 32 8.96 -2.22 -7.43
N ALA A 33 8.97 -1.66 -6.22
CA ALA A 33 9.63 -0.40 -5.88
C ALA A 33 11.14 -0.47 -6.14
N LEU A 34 11.80 -1.59 -5.80
CA LEU A 34 13.20 -1.83 -6.15
C LEU A 34 13.42 -1.81 -7.67
N ASN A 35 12.65 -2.58 -8.43
CA ASN A 35 12.84 -2.64 -9.88
C ASN A 35 12.53 -1.30 -10.56
N TYR A 36 11.50 -0.61 -10.09
CA TYR A 36 11.15 0.73 -10.56
C TYR A 36 12.25 1.75 -10.21
N GLY A 37 12.83 1.65 -9.01
CA GLY A 37 13.97 2.45 -8.60
C GLY A 37 15.21 2.25 -9.49
N LYS A 38 15.48 1.03 -9.96
CA LYS A 38 16.56 0.73 -10.92
C LYS A 38 16.26 1.33 -12.30
N GLU A 39 15.01 1.27 -12.73
CA GLU A 39 14.56 1.86 -13.99
C GLU A 39 14.67 3.39 -13.97
N MET A 40 14.40 4.02 -12.81
CA MET A 40 14.62 5.45 -12.56
C MET A 40 16.09 5.83 -12.61
N GLU A 41 17.00 5.06 -12.00
CA GLU A 41 18.46 5.32 -12.10
C GLU A 41 18.94 5.33 -13.56
N ARG A 42 18.31 4.54 -14.43
CA ARG A 42 18.64 4.49 -15.87
C ARG A 42 18.01 5.63 -16.66
N ASN A 43 16.86 6.15 -16.23
CA ASN A 43 16.04 7.11 -16.98
C ASN A 43 15.83 8.40 -16.17
N ARG A 44 16.57 9.46 -16.51
CA ARG A 44 16.56 10.74 -15.78
C ARG A 44 15.16 11.36 -15.64
N ASP A 45 14.35 11.34 -16.70
CA ASP A 45 12.97 11.84 -16.71
C ASP A 45 12.04 11.13 -15.72
N LEU A 46 12.30 9.85 -15.41
CA LEU A 46 11.52 9.07 -14.45
C LEU A 46 11.92 9.43 -13.02
N SER A 47 13.19 9.75 -12.78
CA SER A 47 13.70 10.16 -11.47
C SER A 47 13.04 11.47 -10.99
N GLU A 48 12.86 12.44 -11.88
CA GLU A 48 12.20 13.72 -11.58
C GLU A 48 10.72 13.57 -11.19
N ALA A 49 10.06 12.49 -11.63
CA ALA A 49 8.67 12.20 -11.29
C ALA A 49 8.50 11.45 -9.94
N SER A 50 9.60 11.03 -9.29
CA SER A 50 9.53 10.34 -7.99
C SER A 50 9.30 11.32 -6.85
N ILE A 51 8.45 10.95 -5.89
CA ILE A 51 8.19 11.78 -4.71
C ILE A 51 9.08 11.24 -3.59
N THR A 52 10.14 11.97 -3.27
CA THR A 52 10.95 11.71 -2.07
C THR A 52 10.26 12.32 -0.86
N LEU A 53 10.03 11.52 0.17
CA LEU A 53 9.38 12.00 1.39
C LEU A 53 10.40 12.70 2.29
N ASP A 54 10.21 14.00 2.48
CA ASP A 54 11.00 14.81 3.41
C ASP A 54 10.50 14.71 4.85
N ARG A 55 11.33 15.19 5.78
CA ARG A 55 11.00 15.23 7.22
C ARG A 55 9.72 16.02 7.49
N SER A 56 9.55 17.18 6.85
CA SER A 56 8.37 18.03 6.99
C SER A 56 7.12 17.34 6.46
N GLN A 57 7.22 16.68 5.30
CA GLN A 57 6.12 15.94 4.70
C GLN A 57 5.72 14.73 5.55
N ALA A 58 6.69 13.99 6.11
CA ALA A 58 6.44 12.88 7.02
C ALA A 58 5.65 13.30 8.27
N LEU A 59 5.97 14.46 8.85
CA LEU A 59 5.24 15.03 9.99
C LEU A 59 3.85 15.56 9.60
N MET A 60 3.70 16.08 8.39
CA MET A 60 2.43 16.63 7.90
C MET A 60 1.41 15.53 7.58
N ILE A 61 1.83 14.32 7.18
CA ILE A 61 0.92 13.21 6.82
C ILE A 61 -0.11 12.89 7.93
N PRO A 62 0.28 12.58 9.19
CA PRO A 62 -0.70 12.31 10.24
C PRO A 62 -1.61 13.50 10.57
N VAL A 63 -1.11 14.72 10.45
CA VAL A 63 -1.88 15.95 10.70
C VAL A 63 -2.95 16.14 9.61
N MET A 64 -2.58 15.99 8.34
CA MET A 64 -3.51 16.07 7.21
C MET A 64 -4.52 14.93 7.24
N SER A 65 -4.09 13.72 7.61
CA SER A 65 -4.98 12.57 7.81
C SER A 65 -6.00 12.84 8.93
N SER A 66 -5.57 13.44 10.04
CA SER A 66 -6.46 13.81 11.16
C SER A 66 -7.51 14.83 10.74
N PHE A 67 -7.11 15.86 9.98
CA PHE A 67 -8.05 16.83 9.43
C PHE A 67 -9.05 16.20 8.46
N SER A 68 -8.56 15.36 7.54
CA SER A 68 -9.41 14.64 6.57
C SER A 68 -10.40 13.70 7.25
N LEU A 69 -9.96 12.97 8.28
CA LEU A 69 -10.80 12.05 9.06
C LEU A 69 -11.93 12.80 9.79
N LEU A 70 -11.61 13.94 10.41
CA LEU A 70 -12.62 14.81 11.02
C LEU A 70 -13.60 15.38 9.99
N LEU A 71 -13.09 15.83 8.85
CA LEU A 71 -13.93 16.31 7.75
C LEU A 71 -14.88 15.21 7.27
N MET A 72 -14.40 13.97 7.17
CA MET A 72 -15.22 12.82 6.80
C MET A 72 -16.26 12.47 7.86
N PHE A 73 -15.94 12.63 9.15
CA PHE A 73 -16.90 12.43 10.24
C PHE A 73 -18.07 13.41 10.19
N TYR A 74 -17.81 14.70 9.95
CA TYR A 74 -18.86 15.72 9.90
C TYR A 74 -19.53 15.87 8.52
N LEU A 75 -18.79 15.69 7.43
CA LEU A 75 -19.23 15.92 6.05
C LEU A 75 -19.13 14.64 5.19
N PHE A 76 -19.56 13.51 5.74
CA PHE A 76 -19.40 12.19 5.10
C PHE A 76 -19.89 12.16 3.65
N SER A 77 -21.07 12.73 3.36
CA SER A 77 -21.64 12.66 2.00
C SER A 77 -20.79 13.36 0.94
N SER A 78 -20.22 14.53 1.25
CA SER A 78 -19.41 15.28 0.28
C SER A 78 -18.00 14.71 0.17
N VAL A 79 -17.38 14.38 1.30
CA VAL A 79 -16.00 13.86 1.33
C VAL A 79 -15.92 12.47 0.71
N SER A 80 -16.91 11.59 0.94
CA SER A 80 -16.91 10.23 0.37
C SER A 80 -17.03 10.24 -1.17
N GLN A 81 -17.78 11.17 -1.76
CA GLN A 81 -17.87 11.33 -3.21
C GLN A 81 -16.54 11.79 -3.80
N LEU A 82 -15.91 12.79 -3.18
CA LEU A 82 -14.59 13.29 -3.58
C LEU A 82 -13.52 12.18 -3.49
N LEU A 83 -13.51 11.44 -2.37
CA LEU A 83 -12.60 10.32 -2.17
C LEU A 83 -12.83 9.22 -3.21
N THR A 84 -14.09 8.89 -3.53
CA THR A 84 -14.43 7.92 -4.58
C THR A 84 -13.85 8.34 -5.93
N ALA A 85 -14.04 9.60 -6.33
CA ALA A 85 -13.50 10.11 -7.59
C ALA A 85 -11.96 10.03 -7.64
N PHE A 86 -11.28 10.46 -6.57
CA PHE A 86 -9.81 10.35 -6.50
C PHE A 86 -9.33 8.90 -6.49
N THR A 87 -9.99 8.01 -5.75
CA THR A 87 -9.63 6.58 -5.75
C THR A 87 -9.88 5.92 -7.11
N ALA A 88 -10.89 6.32 -7.88
CA ALA A 88 -11.11 5.78 -9.22
C ALA A 88 -9.98 6.16 -10.18
N ILE A 89 -9.55 7.44 -10.15
CA ILE A 89 -8.41 7.92 -10.95
C ILE A 89 -7.12 7.22 -10.50
N ALA A 90 -6.86 7.18 -9.19
CA ALA A 90 -5.69 6.52 -8.62
C ALA A 90 -5.68 5.02 -8.96
N SER A 91 -6.84 4.35 -8.96
CA SER A 91 -6.97 2.94 -9.35
C SER A 91 -6.59 2.72 -10.82
N ALA A 92 -7.09 3.56 -11.72
CA ALA A 92 -6.79 3.46 -13.14
C ALA A 92 -5.30 3.67 -13.43
N SER A 93 -4.69 4.70 -12.82
CA SER A 93 -3.26 4.96 -12.96
C SER A 93 -2.39 3.87 -12.34
N SER A 94 -2.80 3.34 -11.17
CA SER A 94 -2.07 2.29 -10.45
C SER A 94 -2.13 0.95 -11.18
N LEU A 95 -3.28 0.58 -11.73
CA LEU A 95 -3.41 -0.61 -12.58
C LEU A 95 -2.54 -0.50 -13.83
N PHE A 96 -2.57 0.65 -14.50
CA PHE A 96 -1.72 0.89 -15.66
C PHE A 96 -0.24 0.72 -15.30
N PHE A 97 0.21 1.33 -14.20
CA PHE A 97 1.59 1.21 -13.70
C PHE A 97 1.99 -0.23 -13.36
N CYS A 98 1.08 -1.01 -12.77
CA CYS A 98 1.34 -2.41 -12.43
C CYS A 98 1.39 -3.31 -13.66
N LEU A 99 0.50 -3.12 -14.64
CA LEU A 99 0.39 -3.96 -15.83
C LEU A 99 1.39 -3.61 -16.93
N PHE A 100 1.86 -2.37 -16.98
CA PHE A 100 2.83 -1.88 -17.97
C PHE A 100 4.07 -2.78 -18.16
N PRO A 101 4.83 -3.18 -17.12
CA PRO A 101 6.00 -4.04 -17.29
C PRO A 101 5.65 -5.42 -17.86
N TYR A 102 4.47 -5.97 -17.55
CA TYR A 102 4.02 -7.25 -18.08
C TYR A 102 3.70 -7.15 -19.57
N VAL A 103 3.03 -6.07 -20.00
CA VAL A 103 2.76 -5.83 -21.42
C VAL A 103 4.06 -5.59 -22.19
N ALA A 104 5.02 -4.89 -21.61
CA ALA A 104 6.34 -4.69 -22.21
C ALA A 104 7.10 -6.01 -22.37
N HIS A 105 7.03 -6.90 -21.37
CA HIS A 105 7.64 -8.22 -21.45
C HIS A 105 6.97 -9.12 -22.50
N LEU A 106 5.64 -9.13 -22.52
CA LEU A 106 4.85 -9.86 -23.52
C LEU A 106 5.20 -9.37 -24.93
N LYS A 107 5.27 -8.05 -25.14
CA LYS A 107 5.69 -7.48 -26.42
C LYS A 107 7.08 -7.95 -26.84
N ALA A 108 8.06 -7.91 -25.93
CA ALA A 108 9.42 -8.34 -26.21
C ALA A 108 9.48 -9.84 -26.58
N GLN A 109 8.66 -10.68 -25.93
CA GLN A 109 8.58 -12.10 -26.20
C GLN A 109 7.93 -12.44 -27.55
N PHE A 110 6.86 -11.71 -27.93
CA PHE A 110 6.11 -11.97 -29.16
C PHE A 110 6.58 -11.15 -30.38
N GLY A 111 7.58 -10.27 -30.21
CA GLY A 111 8.13 -9.47 -31.32
C GLY A 111 7.11 -8.56 -32.01
N LEU A 112 6.07 -8.13 -31.29
CA LEU A 112 4.97 -7.36 -31.86
C LEU A 112 5.46 -5.97 -32.30
N ALA A 113 5.29 -5.66 -33.58
CA ALA A 113 5.52 -4.32 -34.12
C ALA A 113 4.44 -3.37 -33.58
N ASP A 114 4.86 -2.29 -32.92
CA ASP A 114 3.98 -1.28 -32.37
C ASP A 114 4.00 -0.02 -33.23
N PRO A 115 2.99 0.20 -34.09
CA PRO A 115 2.77 1.51 -34.70
C PRO A 115 2.38 2.52 -33.62
N PHE A 116 2.95 3.73 -33.73
CA PHE A 116 2.60 4.86 -32.86
C PHE A 116 1.19 5.36 -33.19
N VAL A 117 0.33 5.54 -32.18
CA VAL A 117 -1.07 5.96 -32.38
C VAL A 117 -1.23 7.47 -32.40
N SER A 118 -0.38 8.20 -31.67
CA SER A 118 -0.44 9.66 -31.58
C SER A 118 0.91 10.23 -31.15
N ARG A 119 1.32 11.32 -31.80
CA ARG A 119 2.45 12.18 -31.40
C ARG A 119 1.90 13.49 -30.86
N CYS A 120 1.04 13.42 -29.85
CA CYS A 120 0.57 14.61 -29.12
C CYS A 120 1.17 14.61 -27.71
N CYS A 121 1.76 15.75 -27.31
CA CYS A 121 2.47 15.98 -26.04
C CYS A 121 3.80 15.23 -25.86
N SER A 122 4.83 15.56 -26.64
CA SER A 122 6.28 15.22 -26.47
C SER A 122 6.71 13.75 -26.23
N LYS A 123 5.80 12.83 -25.91
CA LYS A 123 6.03 11.40 -25.70
C LYS A 123 5.18 10.62 -26.69
N SER A 124 5.79 9.64 -27.35
CA SER A 124 5.10 8.80 -28.31
C SER A 124 4.19 7.80 -27.59
N PHE A 125 2.88 7.94 -27.78
CA PHE A 125 1.90 7.03 -27.19
C PHE A 125 1.72 5.81 -28.10
N THR A 126 2.03 4.61 -27.59
CA THR A 126 1.94 3.37 -28.38
C THR A 126 0.51 2.80 -28.36
N ARG A 127 0.14 2.04 -29.41
CA ARG A 127 -1.17 1.36 -29.47
C ARG A 127 -1.43 0.47 -28.26
N MET A 128 -0.39 -0.21 -27.79
CA MET A 128 -0.48 -1.09 -26.63
C MET A 128 -0.73 -0.32 -25.33
N GLN A 129 -0.15 0.87 -25.16
CA GLN A 129 -0.46 1.74 -24.03
C GLN A 129 -1.91 2.23 -24.07
N ALA A 130 -2.44 2.55 -25.25
CA ALA A 130 -3.84 2.93 -25.44
C ALA A 130 -4.80 1.79 -25.05
N MET A 131 -4.55 0.58 -25.56
CA MET A 131 -5.35 -0.59 -25.23
C MET A 131 -5.28 -0.95 -23.75
N LEU A 132 -4.10 -0.82 -23.13
CA LEU A 132 -3.94 -1.04 -21.70
C LEU A 132 -4.72 -0.01 -20.89
N LEU A 133 -4.66 1.27 -21.24
CA LEU A 133 -5.42 2.32 -20.56
C LEU A 133 -6.93 2.09 -20.65
N LEU A 134 -7.43 1.68 -21.82
CA LEU A 134 -8.83 1.32 -22.01
C LEU A 134 -9.23 0.11 -21.15
N ALA A 135 -8.39 -0.92 -21.10
CA ALA A 135 -8.62 -2.10 -20.25
C ALA A 135 -8.64 -1.74 -18.75
N CYS A 136 -7.70 -0.92 -18.28
CA CYS A 136 -7.68 -0.44 -16.89
C CYS A 136 -8.93 0.38 -16.57
N SER A 137 -9.34 1.29 -17.47
CA SER A 137 -10.54 2.11 -17.29
C SER A 137 -11.80 1.24 -17.25
N PHE A 138 -11.87 0.18 -18.08
CA PHE A 138 -12.96 -0.79 -18.06
C PHE A 138 -13.05 -1.54 -16.73
N ILE A 139 -11.92 -2.00 -16.17
CA ILE A 139 -11.91 -2.69 -14.86
C ILE A 139 -12.42 -1.75 -13.75
N VAL A 140 -11.99 -0.49 -13.74
CA VAL A 140 -12.46 0.51 -12.77
C VAL A 140 -13.95 0.80 -12.94
N ALA A 141 -14.45 0.91 -14.18
CA ALA A 141 -15.88 1.06 -14.45
C ALA A 141 -16.69 -0.16 -14.00
N ALA A 142 -16.18 -1.37 -14.25
CA ALA A 142 -16.79 -2.61 -13.77
C ALA A 142 -16.86 -2.65 -12.24
N TRP A 143 -15.82 -2.20 -11.54
CA TRP A 143 -15.83 -2.05 -10.08
C TRP A 143 -16.88 -1.03 -9.62
N LEU A 144 -16.94 0.16 -10.24
CA LEU A 144 -17.93 1.19 -9.90
C LEU A 144 -19.37 0.72 -10.09
N VAL A 145 -19.65 -0.09 -11.11
CA VAL A 145 -20.99 -0.64 -11.35
C VAL A 145 -21.31 -1.76 -10.35
N SER A 146 -20.38 -2.69 -10.20
CA SER A 146 -20.66 -4.00 -9.63
C SER A 146 -20.34 -4.11 -8.14
N GLY A 147 -19.44 -3.28 -7.61
CA GLY A 147 -19.05 -3.28 -6.19
C GLY A 147 -18.45 -4.60 -5.69
N HIS A 148 -17.99 -5.49 -6.58
CA HIS A 148 -17.48 -6.80 -6.18
C HIS A 148 -16.19 -6.67 -5.35
N TRP A 149 -16.12 -7.43 -4.25
CA TRP A 149 -14.97 -7.47 -3.35
C TRP A 149 -13.67 -7.89 -4.04
N ILE A 150 -13.73 -8.77 -5.05
CA ILE A 150 -12.54 -9.21 -5.81
C ILE A 150 -11.94 -8.03 -6.58
N LEU A 151 -12.79 -7.26 -7.28
CA LEU A 151 -12.34 -6.08 -8.00
C LEU A 151 -11.83 -5.03 -7.02
N ASN A 152 -12.52 -4.82 -5.89
CA ASN A 152 -12.07 -3.92 -4.84
C ASN A 152 -10.66 -4.27 -4.33
N ASN A 153 -10.42 -5.56 -4.05
CA ASN A 153 -9.11 -6.04 -3.60
C ASN A 153 -8.05 -5.89 -4.69
N LEU A 154 -8.37 -6.19 -5.96
CA LEU A 154 -7.46 -6.00 -7.09
C LEU A 154 -7.04 -4.54 -7.22
N LEU A 155 -8.00 -3.61 -7.16
CA LEU A 155 -7.75 -2.17 -7.22
C LEU A 155 -6.91 -1.72 -6.01
N GLY A 156 -7.26 -2.15 -4.80
CA GLY A 156 -6.52 -1.80 -3.58
C GLY A 156 -5.08 -2.32 -3.59
N ILE A 157 -4.85 -3.55 -4.03
CA ILE A 157 -3.50 -4.11 -4.21
C ILE A 157 -2.71 -3.27 -5.21
N SER A 158 -3.32 -2.88 -6.34
CA SER A 158 -2.64 -2.05 -7.34
C SER A 158 -2.27 -0.68 -6.79
N ILE A 159 -3.17 -0.02 -6.05
CA ILE A 159 -2.91 1.27 -5.38
C ILE A 159 -1.76 1.12 -4.37
N CYS A 160 -1.76 0.04 -3.58
CA CYS A 160 -0.70 -0.22 -2.61
C CYS A 160 0.67 -0.37 -3.29
N ILE A 161 0.75 -1.16 -4.36
CA ILE A 161 1.99 -1.38 -5.11
C ILE A 161 2.48 -0.06 -5.74
N ALA A 162 1.58 0.70 -6.37
CA ALA A 162 1.92 1.99 -6.97
C ALA A 162 2.39 3.00 -5.92
N PHE A 163 1.68 3.11 -4.80
CA PHE A 163 2.04 4.02 -3.70
C PHE A 163 3.44 3.74 -3.17
N VAL A 164 3.74 2.47 -2.81
CA VAL A 164 5.07 2.07 -2.32
C VAL A 164 6.16 2.25 -3.38
N SER A 165 5.83 2.17 -4.67
CA SER A 165 6.80 2.38 -5.76
C SER A 165 7.10 3.85 -6.02
N HIS A 166 6.12 4.74 -5.88
CA HIS A 166 6.27 6.17 -6.15
C HIS A 166 6.82 6.97 -4.96
N VAL A 167 6.44 6.57 -3.73
CA VAL A 167 6.91 7.24 -2.51
C VAL A 167 8.23 6.63 -2.07
N ARG A 168 9.32 7.39 -2.22
CA ARG A 168 10.66 6.94 -1.80
C ARG A 168 11.03 7.57 -0.48
N LEU A 169 11.45 6.73 0.45
CA LEU A 169 12.09 7.17 1.68
C LEU A 169 13.59 7.27 1.42
N PRO A 170 14.25 8.40 1.73
CA PRO A 170 15.69 8.51 1.49
C PRO A 170 16.46 7.64 2.50
N ASN A 171 16.07 7.68 3.78
CA ASN A 171 16.83 7.12 4.90
C ASN A 171 15.91 6.47 5.95
N ILE A 172 16.46 5.57 6.79
CA ILE A 172 15.65 4.95 7.85
C ILE A 172 15.22 5.95 8.92
N LYS A 173 15.95 7.06 9.09
CA LYS A 173 15.56 8.14 10.02
C LYS A 173 14.18 8.71 9.67
N ILE A 174 13.93 9.02 8.39
CA ILE A 174 12.63 9.56 7.97
C ILE A 174 11.55 8.48 8.08
N CYS A 175 11.88 7.24 7.73
CA CYS A 175 10.99 6.09 7.91
C CYS A 175 10.57 5.92 9.38
N ALA A 176 11.53 5.92 10.30
CA ALA A 176 11.29 5.78 11.73
C ALA A 176 10.47 6.96 12.29
N MET A 177 10.74 8.19 11.84
CA MET A 177 9.91 9.35 12.22
C MET A 177 8.48 9.21 11.71
N LEU A 178 8.27 8.83 10.44
CA LEU A 178 6.94 8.60 9.88
C LEU A 178 6.18 7.50 10.66
N LEU A 179 6.83 6.35 10.88
CA LEU A 179 6.26 5.22 11.62
C LEU A 179 5.89 5.61 13.05
N PHE A 180 6.75 6.37 13.73
CA PHE A 180 6.48 6.86 15.08
C PHE A 180 5.29 7.83 15.11
N CYS A 181 5.21 8.76 14.17
CA CYS A 181 4.08 9.69 14.12
C CYS A 181 2.76 8.98 13.78
N LEU A 182 2.78 7.98 12.88
CA LEU A 182 1.61 7.18 12.57
C LEU A 182 1.21 6.25 13.71
N PHE A 183 2.17 5.72 14.47
CA PHE A 183 1.95 4.99 15.71
C PHE A 183 1.17 5.83 16.73
N VAL A 184 1.61 7.08 16.96
CA VAL A 184 0.91 7.99 17.88
C VAL A 184 -0.49 8.36 17.36
N TYR A 185 -0.60 8.60 16.05
CA TYR A 185 -1.87 8.88 15.39
C TYR A 185 -2.90 7.76 15.61
N ASP A 186 -2.50 6.51 15.41
CA ASP A 186 -3.39 5.34 15.52
C ASP A 186 -3.89 5.17 16.96
N ILE A 187 -2.99 5.29 17.95
CA ILE A 187 -3.35 5.26 19.37
C ILE A 187 -4.34 6.37 19.73
N PHE A 188 -4.08 7.60 19.26
CA PHE A 188 -4.96 8.74 19.52
C PHE A 188 -6.36 8.50 18.95
N TRP A 189 -6.46 8.13 17.67
CA TRP A 189 -7.76 7.99 17.01
C TRP A 189 -8.55 6.76 17.44
N VAL A 190 -7.87 5.67 17.83
CA VAL A 190 -8.54 4.45 18.30
C VAL A 190 -8.99 4.55 19.75
N PHE A 191 -8.18 5.07 20.67
CA PHE A 191 -8.51 5.06 22.11
C PHE A 191 -8.99 6.40 22.67
N PHE A 192 -8.48 7.52 22.16
CA PHE A 192 -8.77 8.83 22.75
C PHE A 192 -9.92 9.56 22.06
N SER A 193 -10.23 9.24 20.79
CA SER A 193 -11.23 9.98 20.01
C SER A 193 -12.63 9.97 20.64
N GLU A 194 -13.05 8.84 21.23
CA GLU A 194 -14.34 8.73 21.92
C GLU A 194 -14.49 9.72 23.07
N ARG A 195 -13.41 9.96 23.82
CA ARG A 195 -13.44 10.86 24.98
C ARG A 195 -13.65 12.33 24.58
N PHE A 196 -13.17 12.72 23.40
CA PHE A 196 -13.26 14.11 22.92
C PHE A 196 -14.51 14.37 22.08
N PHE A 197 -14.92 13.41 21.24
CA PHE A 197 -16.00 13.59 20.26
C PHE A 197 -17.30 12.84 20.63
N GLY A 198 -17.30 12.09 21.73
CA GLY A 198 -18.45 11.29 22.19
C GLY A 198 -18.68 10.00 21.41
N ALA A 199 -17.86 9.72 20.39
CA ALA A 199 -17.88 8.49 19.60
C ALA A 199 -16.49 8.19 19.03
N ASN A 200 -16.21 6.91 18.77
CA ASN A 200 -14.97 6.47 18.13
C ASN A 200 -14.96 6.86 16.65
N VAL A 201 -14.37 8.02 16.36
CA VAL A 201 -14.43 8.66 15.02
C VAL A 201 -13.87 7.73 13.94
N MET A 202 -12.74 7.05 14.20
CA MET A 202 -12.14 6.11 13.24
C MET A 202 -13.07 4.95 12.90
N VAL A 203 -13.80 4.42 13.89
CA VAL A 203 -14.73 3.29 13.71
C VAL A 203 -16.00 3.74 13.00
N SER A 204 -16.54 4.91 13.39
CA SER A 204 -17.71 5.50 12.75
C SER A 204 -17.45 5.78 11.28
N VAL A 205 -16.26 6.27 10.94
CA VAL A 205 -15.86 6.54 9.55
C VAL A 205 -15.57 5.24 8.78
N ALA A 206 -14.92 4.25 9.40
CA ALA A 206 -14.56 2.98 8.75
C ALA A 206 -15.77 2.06 8.47
N THR A 207 -16.82 2.17 9.28
CA THR A 207 -18.08 1.39 9.14
C THR A 207 -19.06 2.01 8.14
N GLN A 208 -18.91 3.30 7.83
CA GLN A 208 -19.73 3.97 6.83
C GLN A 208 -19.27 3.64 5.41
N GLN A 209 -20.20 3.17 4.57
CA GLN A 209 -19.95 2.88 3.16
C GLN A 209 -20.26 4.11 2.30
N ALA A 210 -19.40 4.40 1.32
CA ALA A 210 -19.56 5.55 0.44
C ALA A 210 -20.79 5.38 -0.48
N SER A 211 -21.50 6.49 -0.73
CA SER A 211 -22.57 6.51 -1.73
C SER A 211 -21.96 6.44 -3.12
N ASN A 212 -22.46 5.55 -3.97
CA ASN A 212 -21.94 5.41 -5.33
C ASN A 212 -22.33 6.63 -6.20
N PRO A 213 -21.36 7.42 -6.72
CA PRO A 213 -21.67 8.58 -7.55
C PRO A 213 -22.32 8.18 -8.88
N VAL A 214 -22.01 6.99 -9.41
CA VAL A 214 -22.59 6.49 -10.67
C VAL A 214 -24.09 6.26 -10.52
N HIS A 215 -24.54 5.74 -9.37
CA HIS A 215 -25.96 5.59 -9.08
C HIS A 215 -26.67 6.95 -8.94
N THR A 216 -26.02 7.94 -8.31
CA THR A 216 -26.58 9.31 -8.21
C THR A 216 -26.76 9.94 -9.59
N VAL A 217 -25.74 9.85 -10.45
CA VAL A 217 -25.80 10.39 -11.82
C VAL A 217 -26.83 9.64 -12.66
N ALA A 218 -26.92 8.32 -12.53
CA ALA A 218 -27.91 7.50 -13.23
C ALA A 218 -29.35 7.87 -12.87
N ASN A 219 -29.61 8.12 -11.57
CA ASN A 219 -30.92 8.58 -11.11
C ASN A 219 -31.25 9.98 -11.65
N SER A 220 -30.29 10.89 -11.68
CA SER A 220 -30.49 12.23 -12.27
C SER A 220 -30.77 12.18 -13.77
N LEU A 221 -30.22 11.19 -14.49
CA LEU A 221 -30.41 11.01 -15.94
C LEU A 221 -31.60 10.11 -16.31
N SER A 222 -32.35 9.60 -15.32
CA SER A 222 -33.53 8.72 -15.53
C SER A 222 -33.28 7.55 -16.50
N LEU A 223 -32.08 6.96 -16.49
CA LEU A 223 -31.70 5.91 -17.44
C LEU A 223 -32.36 4.56 -17.05
N PRO A 224 -33.25 4.00 -17.89
CA PRO A 224 -33.87 2.70 -17.62
C PRO A 224 -32.84 1.56 -17.73
N GLY A 225 -32.82 0.65 -16.76
CA GLY A 225 -31.95 -0.54 -16.75
C GLY A 225 -30.77 -0.51 -15.76
N LEU A 226 -30.51 0.61 -15.08
CA LEU A 226 -29.39 0.73 -14.11
C LEU A 226 -29.71 0.21 -12.69
N GLN A 227 -30.74 -0.62 -12.52
CA GLN A 227 -31.07 -1.23 -11.22
C GLN A 227 -30.02 -2.21 -10.70
N LEU A 228 -29.09 -2.65 -11.57
CA LEU A 228 -27.97 -3.53 -11.20
C LEU A 228 -26.81 -2.81 -10.52
N ILE A 229 -26.85 -1.47 -10.42
CA ILE A 229 -25.78 -0.68 -9.80
C ILE A 229 -25.89 -0.69 -8.28
N THR A 230 -24.78 -0.98 -7.63
CA THR A 230 -24.68 -0.95 -6.17
C THR A 230 -24.86 0.47 -5.63
N LYS A 231 -25.78 0.65 -4.67
CA LYS A 231 -26.05 1.95 -4.03
C LYS A 231 -24.92 2.39 -3.10
N LYS A 232 -24.27 1.41 -2.46
CA LYS A 232 -23.16 1.59 -1.53
C LYS A 232 -21.93 0.93 -2.11
N LEU A 233 -20.81 1.64 -2.06
CA LEU A 233 -19.54 1.21 -2.63
C LEU A 233 -18.49 1.17 -1.52
N GLU A 234 -17.79 0.03 -1.44
CA GLU A 234 -16.59 -0.07 -0.63
C GLU A 234 -15.41 0.48 -1.41
N LEU A 235 -14.67 1.41 -0.80
CA LEU A 235 -13.51 2.03 -1.43
C LEU A 235 -12.31 1.07 -1.40
N PRO A 236 -11.45 1.08 -2.43
CA PRO A 236 -10.27 0.20 -2.53
C PRO A 236 -9.11 0.71 -1.67
N VAL A 237 -9.43 1.29 -0.50
CA VAL A 237 -8.49 1.76 0.52
C VAL A 237 -8.38 0.74 1.66
N LYS A 238 -9.17 -0.34 1.60
CA LYS A 238 -9.08 -1.51 2.46
C LYS A 238 -9.22 -2.79 1.64
N ILE A 239 -8.49 -3.84 2.02
CA ILE A 239 -8.67 -5.19 1.49
C ILE A 239 -9.71 -5.88 2.35
N VAL A 240 -10.64 -6.58 1.69
CA VAL A 240 -11.82 -7.16 2.32
C VAL A 240 -11.94 -8.62 1.91
N PHE A 241 -12.02 -9.52 2.89
CA PHE A 241 -12.25 -10.94 2.66
C PHE A 241 -13.52 -11.38 3.39
N PRO A 242 -14.44 -12.10 2.71
CA PRO A 242 -15.58 -12.69 3.38
C PRO A 242 -15.09 -13.75 4.36
N ARG A 243 -15.58 -13.73 5.62
CA ARG A 243 -15.17 -14.73 6.63
C ARG A 243 -15.51 -16.16 6.21
N ASN A 244 -16.57 -16.35 5.42
CA ASN A 244 -17.01 -17.65 4.91
C ASN A 244 -16.33 -18.08 3.59
N LEU A 245 -15.08 -17.67 3.33
CA LEU A 245 -14.36 -17.91 2.06
C LEU A 245 -14.34 -19.41 1.65
N LEU A 246 -14.33 -20.31 2.63
CA LEU A 246 -14.27 -21.77 2.40
C LEU A 246 -15.42 -22.54 3.08
N GLY A 247 -16.59 -21.91 3.25
CA GLY A 247 -17.82 -22.63 3.61
C GLY A 247 -17.79 -23.39 4.95
N SER A 248 -17.02 -22.95 5.95
CA SER A 248 -17.18 -23.49 7.31
C SER A 248 -18.51 -23.00 7.89
N VAL A 249 -19.52 -23.85 7.79
CA VAL A 249 -20.84 -23.69 8.40
C VAL A 249 -20.65 -23.65 9.92
N VAL A 250 -20.53 -22.45 10.48
CA VAL A 250 -20.91 -22.20 11.87
C VAL A 250 -22.38 -21.79 11.85
N PRO A 251 -23.30 -22.59 12.40
CA PRO A 251 -24.72 -22.26 12.39
C PRO A 251 -24.97 -21.10 13.38
N GLY A 252 -25.22 -19.89 12.88
CA GLY A 252 -25.76 -18.80 13.71
C GLY A 252 -25.32 -17.37 13.40
N GLU A 253 -24.32 -17.12 12.55
CA GLU A 253 -23.92 -15.74 12.21
C GLU A 253 -24.34 -15.35 10.79
N ASN A 254 -24.85 -14.12 10.66
CA ASN A 254 -25.30 -13.55 9.40
C ASN A 254 -24.17 -13.56 8.34
N ALA A 255 -24.53 -13.89 7.10
CA ALA A 255 -23.63 -14.20 5.99
C ALA A 255 -22.78 -13.03 5.44
N THR A 256 -22.51 -11.97 6.20
CA THR A 256 -21.89 -10.74 5.69
C THR A 256 -20.84 -10.11 6.61
N ASP A 257 -20.25 -10.87 7.53
CA ASP A 257 -19.11 -10.37 8.27
C ASP A 257 -17.85 -10.47 7.40
N PHE A 258 -17.31 -9.32 7.03
CA PHE A 258 -16.06 -9.22 6.30
C PHE A 258 -14.91 -8.96 7.27
N MET A 259 -13.78 -9.62 7.01
CA MET A 259 -12.51 -9.23 7.60
C MET A 259 -11.89 -8.14 6.72
N MET A 260 -11.43 -7.06 7.35
CA MET A 260 -10.85 -5.92 6.65
C MET A 260 -9.45 -5.61 7.16
N LEU A 261 -8.57 -5.19 6.23
CA LEU A 261 -7.24 -4.67 6.54
C LEU A 261 -7.03 -3.35 5.79
N GLY A 262 -6.52 -2.34 6.48
CA GLY A 262 -6.25 -1.04 5.89
C GLY A 262 -5.10 -1.11 4.88
N LEU A 263 -5.20 -0.35 3.78
CA LEU A 263 -4.11 -0.25 2.81
C LEU A 263 -2.87 0.41 3.42
N GLY A 264 -3.06 1.34 4.37
CA GLY A 264 -1.98 1.94 5.14
C GLY A 264 -1.15 0.93 5.94
N ASP A 265 -1.80 -0.08 6.52
CA ASP A 265 -1.14 -1.12 7.33
C ASP A 265 -0.21 -2.02 6.51
N MET A 266 -0.43 -2.08 5.19
CA MET A 266 0.47 -2.75 4.24
C MET A 266 1.48 -1.77 3.63
N ALA A 267 1.02 -0.60 3.18
CA ALA A 267 1.83 0.36 2.46
C ALA A 267 2.97 0.92 3.33
N ILE A 268 2.69 1.22 4.60
CA ILE A 268 3.66 1.80 5.52
C ILE A 268 4.83 0.81 5.80
N PRO A 269 4.59 -0.44 6.24
CA PRO A 269 5.64 -1.47 6.28
C PRO A 269 6.26 -1.77 4.92
N GLY A 270 5.48 -1.73 3.83
CA GLY A 270 5.97 -1.93 2.46
C GLY A 270 7.04 -0.92 2.06
N MET A 271 6.90 0.35 2.45
CA MET A 271 7.93 1.38 2.24
C MET A 271 9.21 1.10 3.05
N LEU A 272 9.09 0.63 4.31
CA LEU A 272 10.25 0.21 5.10
C LEU A 272 10.96 -0.98 4.41
N LEU A 273 10.21 -1.99 3.96
CA LEU A 273 10.76 -3.14 3.24
C LEU A 273 11.44 -2.70 1.93
N ALA A 274 10.85 -1.76 1.19
CA ALA A 274 11.43 -1.21 -0.03
C ALA A 274 12.78 -0.50 0.24
N LEU A 275 12.85 0.32 1.30
CA LEU A 275 14.08 0.99 1.73
C LEU A 275 15.17 -0.03 2.09
N VAL A 276 14.82 -1.01 2.91
CA VAL A 276 15.73 -2.05 3.38
C VAL A 276 16.22 -2.94 2.22
N LEU A 277 15.33 -3.32 1.31
CA LEU A 277 15.66 -4.09 0.12
C LEU A 277 16.57 -3.30 -0.84
N TRP A 278 16.35 -2.00 -0.95
CA TRP A 278 17.19 -1.11 -1.73
C TRP A 278 18.59 -0.96 -1.12
N PHE A 279 18.70 -0.90 0.21
CA PHE A 279 19.97 -0.93 0.92
C PHE A 279 20.70 -2.27 0.71
N ASP A 280 20.01 -3.40 0.88
CA ASP A 280 20.54 -4.75 0.61
C ASP A 280 21.07 -4.87 -0.84
N TYR A 281 20.34 -4.33 -1.82
CA TYR A 281 20.74 -4.36 -3.23
C TYR A 281 21.99 -3.52 -3.49
N ARG A 282 22.04 -2.28 -2.98
CA ARG A 282 23.21 -1.41 -3.14
C ARG A 282 24.45 -2.04 -2.53
N LYS A 283 24.33 -2.53 -1.29
CA LYS A 283 25.43 -3.21 -0.60
C LYS A 283 25.88 -4.48 -1.30
N SER A 284 24.93 -5.27 -1.83
CA SER A 284 25.26 -6.46 -2.63
C SER A 284 25.97 -6.09 -3.93
N ARG A 285 25.69 -4.93 -4.53
CA ARG A 285 26.37 -4.44 -5.74
C ARG A 285 27.80 -3.99 -5.42
N ASP A 286 27.98 -3.21 -4.37
CA ASP A 286 29.30 -2.75 -3.93
C ASP A 286 30.18 -3.92 -3.48
N THR A 287 29.57 -4.88 -2.78
CA THR A 287 30.22 -6.13 -2.42
C THR A 287 30.53 -6.96 -3.66
N ALA A 288 29.61 -7.16 -4.62
CA ALA A 288 29.90 -7.93 -5.84
C ALA A 288 31.06 -7.36 -6.66
N ASN A 289 31.20 -6.03 -6.72
CA ASN A 289 32.35 -5.37 -7.34
C ASN A 289 33.67 -5.64 -6.58
N LEU A 290 33.62 -5.85 -5.27
CA LEU A 290 34.76 -6.20 -4.41
C LEU A 290 35.00 -7.72 -4.29
N LEU A 291 34.01 -8.53 -4.67
CA LEU A 291 33.89 -9.95 -4.31
C LEU A 291 33.91 -10.87 -5.54
N GLU A 292 34.59 -10.45 -6.61
CA GLU A 292 35.28 -11.40 -7.51
C GLU A 292 36.36 -12.21 -6.77
N LEU A 293 36.64 -11.92 -5.48
CA LEU A 293 37.60 -12.66 -4.68
C LEU A 293 37.04 -13.57 -3.57
N HIS A 294 35.83 -13.43 -3.00
CA HIS A 294 35.43 -14.33 -1.89
C HIS A 294 33.91 -14.43 -1.58
N SER A 295 33.22 -15.41 -2.16
CA SER A 295 31.79 -15.75 -1.92
C SER A 295 31.38 -15.74 -0.43
N SER A 296 30.57 -14.77 0.00
CA SER A 296 29.87 -14.79 1.29
C SER A 296 28.39 -14.48 1.11
N LYS A 297 27.56 -15.48 1.44
CA LYS A 297 26.10 -15.40 1.53
C LYS A 297 25.71 -14.50 2.71
N GLY A 298 25.76 -13.18 2.52
CA GLY A 298 25.31 -12.21 3.51
C GLY A 298 23.79 -12.26 3.69
N HIS A 299 23.33 -12.52 4.92
CA HIS A 299 21.90 -12.51 5.27
C HIS A 299 21.32 -11.09 5.08
N LYS A 300 20.43 -10.96 4.09
CA LYS A 300 19.76 -9.71 3.70
C LYS A 300 18.78 -9.23 4.77
N TYR A 301 18.74 -7.93 5.03
CA TYR A 301 17.86 -7.32 6.04
C TYR A 301 16.35 -7.59 5.79
N ILE A 302 15.97 -7.77 4.52
CA ILE A 302 14.58 -8.16 4.15
C ILE A 302 14.10 -9.43 4.86
N TRP A 303 14.99 -10.40 5.11
CA TRP A 303 14.65 -11.66 5.77
C TRP A 303 14.34 -11.51 7.26
N TYR A 304 14.57 -10.33 7.84
CA TYR A 304 14.17 -10.01 9.21
C TYR A 304 12.95 -9.09 9.24
N ALA A 305 12.88 -8.12 8.32
CA ALA A 305 11.75 -7.20 8.23
C ALA A 305 10.44 -7.89 7.82
N LEU A 306 10.48 -8.82 6.86
CA LEU A 306 9.28 -9.50 6.34
C LEU A 306 8.65 -10.45 7.38
N PRO A 307 9.39 -11.33 8.08
CA PRO A 307 8.80 -12.10 9.18
C PRO A 307 8.34 -11.21 10.34
N GLY A 308 9.06 -10.13 10.64
CA GLY A 308 8.64 -9.14 11.63
C GLY A 308 7.27 -8.52 11.31
N TYR A 309 7.00 -8.24 10.03
CA TYR A 309 5.69 -7.78 9.57
C TYR A 309 4.61 -8.85 9.76
N ALA A 310 4.88 -10.10 9.35
CA ALA A 310 3.95 -11.20 9.53
C ALA A 310 3.59 -11.44 11.01
N VAL A 311 4.59 -11.39 11.91
CA VAL A 311 4.40 -11.51 13.36
C VAL A 311 3.56 -10.35 13.91
N GLY A 312 3.82 -9.12 13.47
CA GLY A 312 3.04 -7.95 13.86
C GLY A 312 1.57 -8.03 13.43
N LEU A 313 1.32 -8.53 12.21
CA LEU A 313 -0.03 -8.69 11.69
C LEU A 313 -0.81 -9.77 12.44
N VAL A 314 -0.16 -10.91 12.74
CA VAL A 314 -0.73 -11.95 13.61
C VAL A 314 -1.03 -11.39 14.99
N ALA A 315 -0.13 -10.61 15.58
CA ALA A 315 -0.33 -9.99 16.89
C ALA A 315 -1.50 -8.98 16.89
N ALA A 316 -1.63 -8.15 15.84
CA ALA A 316 -2.72 -7.21 15.69
C ALA A 316 -4.09 -7.92 15.58
N LEU A 317 -4.17 -8.96 14.76
CA LEU A 317 -5.38 -9.78 14.61
C LEU A 317 -5.71 -10.53 15.91
N ALA A 318 -4.70 -11.10 16.57
CA ALA A 318 -4.86 -11.77 17.87
C ALA A 318 -5.40 -10.81 18.93
N ALA A 319 -4.86 -9.60 19.00
CA ALA A 319 -5.33 -8.57 19.91
C ALA A 319 -6.78 -8.18 19.62
N GLY A 320 -7.15 -7.99 18.35
CA GLY A 320 -8.53 -7.68 17.95
C GLY A 320 -9.53 -8.77 18.36
N VAL A 321 -9.17 -10.05 18.15
CA VAL A 321 -10.02 -11.19 18.53
C VAL A 321 -10.15 -11.32 20.05
N LEU A 322 -9.07 -11.10 20.80
CA LEU A 322 -9.06 -11.24 22.25
C LEU A 322 -9.81 -10.10 22.97
N THR A 323 -9.69 -8.88 22.45
CA THR A 323 -10.21 -7.68 23.11
C THR A 323 -11.62 -7.29 22.64
N HIS A 324 -12.14 -7.92 21.58
CA HIS A 324 -13.45 -7.61 20.97
C HIS A 324 -13.69 -6.11 20.72
N SER A 325 -12.60 -5.34 20.60
CA SER A 325 -12.62 -3.89 20.40
C SER A 325 -11.67 -3.52 19.26
N PRO A 326 -11.91 -2.38 18.59
CA PRO A 326 -10.98 -1.85 17.59
C PRO A 326 -9.61 -1.64 18.24
N GLN A 327 -8.57 -2.21 17.63
CA GLN A 327 -7.19 -2.09 18.09
C GLN A 327 -6.37 -1.30 17.06
N PRO A 328 -5.45 -0.42 17.49
CA PRO A 328 -4.53 0.25 16.57
C PRO A 328 -3.56 -0.77 15.98
N ALA A 329 -3.63 -1.02 14.67
CA ALA A 329 -2.80 -2.03 14.01
C ALA A 329 -1.30 -1.64 14.05
N LEU A 330 -1.01 -0.35 13.92
CA LEU A 330 0.38 0.15 13.92
C LEU A 330 1.08 -0.02 15.27
N LEU A 331 0.32 -0.16 16.37
CA LEU A 331 0.86 -0.49 17.69
C LEU A 331 1.66 -1.79 17.68
N TYR A 332 1.22 -2.77 16.88
CA TYR A 332 1.87 -4.08 16.78
C TYR A 332 2.86 -4.13 15.61
N LEU A 333 2.50 -3.53 14.47
CA LEU A 333 3.30 -3.59 13.23
C LEU A 333 4.59 -2.79 13.33
N VAL A 334 4.57 -1.58 13.90
CA VAL A 334 5.75 -0.72 13.98
C VAL A 334 6.90 -1.37 14.77
N PRO A 335 6.71 -1.81 16.04
CA PRO A 335 7.79 -2.42 16.79
C PRO A 335 8.24 -3.75 16.19
N SER A 336 7.34 -4.54 15.62
CA SER A 336 7.68 -5.85 15.06
C SER A 336 8.43 -5.77 13.73
N THR A 337 8.26 -4.70 12.96
CA THR A 337 8.94 -4.51 11.66
C THR A 337 10.20 -3.68 11.77
N LEU A 338 10.13 -2.53 12.43
CA LEU A 338 11.25 -1.59 12.57
C LEU A 338 12.26 -2.09 13.61
N GLY A 339 11.79 -2.69 14.71
CA GLY A 339 12.63 -3.19 15.80
C GLY A 339 13.73 -4.15 15.32
N PRO A 340 13.40 -5.26 14.63
CA PRO A 340 14.40 -6.20 14.13
C PRO A 340 15.42 -5.55 13.18
N VAL A 341 14.98 -4.62 12.33
CA VAL A 341 15.87 -3.90 11.40
C VAL A 341 16.88 -3.04 12.16
N ILE A 342 16.43 -2.29 13.17
CA ILE A 342 17.31 -1.45 14.01
C ILE A 342 18.27 -2.32 14.83
N VAL A 343 17.77 -3.38 15.48
CA VAL A 343 18.61 -4.25 16.32
C VAL A 343 19.70 -4.93 15.49
N ILE A 344 19.35 -5.47 14.32
CA ILE A 344 20.31 -6.19 13.48
C ILE A 344 21.30 -5.24 12.82
N SER A 345 20.86 -4.06 12.36
CA SER A 345 21.77 -3.05 11.82
C SER A 345 22.72 -2.49 12.89
N TRP A 346 22.26 -2.39 14.15
CA TRP A 346 23.11 -2.06 15.28
C TRP A 346 24.14 -3.14 15.58
N MET A 347 23.73 -4.42 15.62
CA MET A 347 24.65 -5.55 15.80
C MET A 347 25.70 -5.65 14.69
N LYS A 348 25.32 -5.33 13.45
CA LYS A 348 26.22 -5.31 12.29
C LYS A 348 27.08 -4.05 12.20
N ARG A 349 26.89 -3.05 13.09
CA ARG A 349 27.54 -1.73 13.07
C ARG A 349 27.29 -0.92 11.79
N GLU A 350 26.19 -1.18 11.11
CA GLU A 350 25.79 -0.52 9.85
C GLU A 350 24.64 0.49 10.06
N LEU A 351 24.18 0.63 11.31
CA LEU A 351 23.06 1.49 11.66
C LEU A 351 23.28 2.94 11.21
N HIS A 352 24.49 3.49 11.34
CA HIS A 352 24.78 4.88 10.97
C HIS A 352 24.58 5.12 9.46
N GLU A 353 25.10 4.22 8.63
CA GLU A 353 24.95 4.26 7.17
C GLU A 353 23.48 4.17 6.75
N LEU A 354 22.71 3.28 7.40
CA LEU A 354 21.27 3.13 7.15
C LEU A 354 20.46 4.35 7.65
N TRP A 355 20.90 4.98 8.75
CA TRP A 355 20.20 6.06 9.45
C TRP A 355 20.33 7.41 8.77
N GLU A 356 21.54 7.78 8.36
CA GLU A 356 21.80 9.05 7.67
C GLU A 356 21.59 8.93 6.16
N GLY A 357 21.58 7.70 5.63
CA GLY A 357 21.73 7.43 4.21
C GLY A 357 23.14 7.71 3.75
N ASN A 358 23.47 7.27 2.53
CA ASN A 358 24.73 7.70 1.92
C ASN A 358 24.68 9.22 1.72
N ALA A 359 25.69 9.91 2.26
CA ALA A 359 26.01 11.27 1.86
C ALA A 359 26.09 11.33 0.33
N PRO A 360 25.62 12.42 -0.31
CA PRO A 360 25.81 12.59 -1.74
C PRO A 360 27.30 12.43 -2.05
N ASN A 361 27.63 11.45 -2.90
CA ASN A 361 28.98 11.30 -3.41
C ASN A 361 29.40 12.66 -3.97
N LEU A 362 30.58 13.15 -3.57
CA LEU A 362 31.15 14.42 -4.08
C LEU A 362 31.22 14.49 -5.61
N HIS A 363 31.07 13.36 -6.31
CA HIS A 363 31.02 13.27 -7.77
C HIS A 363 29.80 13.90 -8.44
N ASP A 364 28.72 14.22 -7.70
CA ASP A 364 27.57 14.95 -8.25
C ASP A 364 27.78 16.47 -8.23
N LYS A 365 28.66 17.00 -7.36
CA LYS A 365 29.02 18.43 -7.38
C LYS A 365 29.86 18.82 -8.58
N ASP A 366 30.66 17.89 -9.11
CA ASP A 366 31.48 18.17 -10.30
C ASP A 366 30.64 18.14 -11.60
N ARG A 367 29.40 17.63 -11.57
CA ARG A 367 28.48 17.62 -12.74
C ARG A 367 27.47 18.76 -12.78
N GLU A 368 27.26 19.47 -11.67
CA GLU A 368 26.44 20.69 -11.65
C GLU A 368 27.24 21.95 -12.04
N ILE A 369 28.58 21.87 -12.10
CA ILE A 369 29.44 23.01 -12.47
C ILE A 369 29.69 23.07 -14.00
N GLU A 370 29.30 22.05 -14.77
CA GLU A 370 29.49 21.99 -16.24
C GLU A 370 28.21 22.19 -17.09
N VAL A 371 27.12 22.75 -16.55
CA VAL A 371 25.93 23.12 -17.35
C VAL A 371 25.78 24.63 -17.47
#